data_AF-A0A5D0I1M9-F1
#
_entry.id   AF-A0A5D0I1M9-F1
#
_cell.length_a   1.000
_cell.length_b   1.000
_cell.length_c   1.000
_cell.angle_alpha   90.00
_cell.angle_beta   90.00
_cell.angle_gamma   90.00
#
_symmetry.space_group_name_H-M   'P 1'
#
loop_
_entity.id
_entity.type
_entity.pdbx_description
1 polymer ?
#
loop_
_entity_poly.entity_id
_entity_poly.type
_entity_poly.pdbx_seq_one_letter_code
_entity_poly.pdbx_strand_id
1 'polypeptide(L)'
;RKLKVGDKMAGRHGNKGIVARIVRQEDMPFLEDGTPVDIVLNPLGVPSRMNIGQIYETVLGWAGQKLGRKFATPIFDGATLDQINELTDEAGIP
;
A
#
# COMPACT_ATOMS: atom_id res chain seq x y z
N ARG A 1 -16.72 16.64 -0.44
CA ARG A 1 -15.72 17.71 -0.12
C ARG A 1 -14.40 17.30 -0.75
N LYS A 2 -13.64 18.20 -1.38
CA LYS A 2 -12.29 17.87 -1.88
C LYS A 2 -11.32 17.69 -0.69
N LEU A 3 -10.36 16.78 -0.81
CA LEU A 3 -9.30 16.57 0.17
C LEU A 3 -8.47 17.85 0.34
N LYS A 4 -8.15 18.20 1.58
CA LYS A 4 -7.34 19.38 1.91
C LYS A 4 -6.21 19.02 2.86
N VAL A 5 -5.17 19.86 2.88
CA VAL A 5 -4.16 19.84 3.93
C VAL A 5 -4.86 19.96 5.29
N GLY A 6 -4.45 19.14 6.25
CA GLY A 6 -5.08 19.05 7.57
C GLY A 6 -6.20 18.01 7.68
N ASP A 7 -6.70 17.46 6.57
CA ASP A 7 -7.66 16.36 6.64
C ASP A 7 -6.99 15.08 7.20
N LYS A 8 -7.75 14.31 7.98
CA LYS A 8 -7.29 13.07 8.62
C LYS A 8 -7.55 11.87 7.71
N MET A 9 -6.53 11.04 7.55
CA MET A 9 -6.59 9.77 6.84
C MET A 9 -6.20 8.62 7.79
N ALA A 10 -6.74 7.43 7.55
CA ALA A 10 -6.39 6.23 8.29
C ALA A 10 -6.47 5.01 7.38
N GLY A 11 -5.53 4.08 7.53
CA GLY A 11 -5.65 2.74 6.95
C GLY A 11 -6.23 1.74 7.96
N ARG A 12 -6.31 0.47 7.51
CA ARG A 12 -6.94 -0.63 8.26
C ARG A 12 -6.07 -1.18 9.41
N HIS A 13 -4.79 -0.81 9.43
CA HIS A 13 -3.80 -1.27 10.43
C HIS A 13 -3.55 -0.22 11.52
N GLY A 14 -4.52 0.66 11.77
CA GLY A 14 -4.41 1.71 12.80
C GLY A 14 -3.42 2.84 12.46
N ASN A 15 -2.88 2.87 11.24
CA ASN A 15 -2.01 3.91 10.72
C ASN A 15 -2.81 5.19 10.43
N LYS A 16 -2.93 6.05 11.45
CA LYS A 16 -3.55 7.37 11.36
C LYS A 16 -2.53 8.42 10.92
N GLY A 17 -2.94 9.34 10.05
CA GLY A 17 -2.12 10.45 9.58
C GLY A 17 -2.94 11.68 9.23
N ILE A 18 -2.27 12.83 9.14
CA ILE A 18 -2.84 14.08 8.64
C ILE A 18 -2.17 14.40 7.31
N VAL A 19 -2.94 14.86 6.32
CA VAL A 19 -2.39 15.32 5.05
C VAL A 19 -1.51 16.55 5.29
N ALA A 20 -0.19 16.38 5.19
CA ALA A 20 0.79 17.43 5.47
C ALA A 20 0.95 18.40 4.29
N ARG A 21 0.96 17.87 3.06
CA ARG A 21 1.15 18.64 1.82
C ARG A 21 0.43 17.94 0.68
N ILE A 22 -0.19 18.72 -0.20
CA ILE A 22 -0.69 18.27 -1.51
C ILE A 22 0.22 18.92 -2.54
N VAL A 23 0.88 18.11 -3.36
CA VAL A 23 1.77 18.56 -4.44
C VAL A 23 1.15 18.24 -5.79
N ARG A 24 1.71 18.80 -6.85
CA ARG A 24 1.28 18.48 -8.22
C ARG A 24 1.89 17.15 -8.66
N GLN A 25 1.32 16.55 -9.71
CA GLN A 25 1.72 15.24 -10.18
C GLN A 25 3.19 15.20 -10.63
N GLU A 26 3.68 16.29 -11.24
CA GLU A 26 5.07 16.44 -11.67
C GLU A 26 6.09 16.42 -10.52
N ASP A 27 5.66 16.72 -9.29
CA ASP A 27 6.51 16.76 -8.10
C ASP A 27 6.51 15.40 -7.34
N MET A 28 5.73 14.41 -7.81
CA MET A 28 5.63 13.09 -7.19
C MET A 28 6.70 12.12 -7.71
N PRO A 29 7.12 11.13 -6.91
CA PRO A 29 7.89 10.00 -7.41
C PRO A 29 7.12 9.23 -8.49
N PHE A 30 7.85 8.70 -9.47
CA PHE A 30 7.31 7.91 -10.57
C PHE A 30 7.80 6.47 -10.49
N LEU A 31 6.93 5.54 -10.89
CA LEU A 31 7.29 4.16 -11.20
C LEU A 31 8.09 4.09 -12.50
N GLU A 32 8.69 2.93 -12.79
CA GLU A 32 9.48 2.72 -14.01
C GLU A 32 8.69 2.92 -15.30
N ASP A 33 7.37 2.71 -15.26
CA ASP A 33 6.45 2.95 -16.38
C ASP A 33 6.00 4.42 -16.52
N GLY A 34 6.51 5.32 -15.67
CA GLY A 34 6.16 6.74 -15.66
C GLY A 34 4.87 7.07 -14.91
N THR A 35 4.24 6.10 -14.24
CA THR A 35 3.06 6.35 -13.40
C THR A 35 3.47 7.05 -12.10
N PRO A 36 2.88 8.20 -11.73
CA PRO A 36 3.14 8.84 -10.45
C PRO A 36 2.54 8.04 -9.29
N VAL A 37 3.14 8.12 -8.10
CA VAL A 37 2.52 7.58 -6.89
C VAL A 37 1.43 8.53 -6.35
N ASP A 38 0.37 7.97 -5.75
CA ASP A 38 -0.73 8.78 -5.19
C ASP A 38 -0.43 9.33 -3.78
N ILE A 39 0.22 8.51 -2.94
CA ILE A 39 0.46 8.81 -1.52
C ILE A 39 1.85 8.32 -1.13
N VAL A 40 2.60 9.17 -0.41
CA VAL A 40 3.89 8.81 0.21
C VAL A 40 3.71 8.71 1.72
N LEU A 41 4.06 7.55 2.28
CA LEU A 41 4.01 7.30 3.72
C LEU A 41 5.42 7.36 4.33
N ASN A 42 5.52 7.80 5.59
CA ASN A 42 6.78 7.77 6.32
C ASN A 42 7.19 6.32 6.64
N PRO A 43 8.37 5.84 6.19
CA PRO A 43 8.80 4.45 6.41
C PRO A 43 8.91 4.07 7.88
N LEU A 44 9.24 5.01 8.78
CA LEU A 44 9.36 4.73 10.22
C LEU A 44 8.04 4.32 10.87
N GLY A 45 6.90 4.59 10.22
CA GLY A 45 5.57 4.30 10.76
C GLY A 45 5.22 2.81 10.82
N VAL A 46 5.95 1.96 10.10
CA VAL A 46 5.71 0.51 10.07
C VAL A 46 6.58 -0.24 11.09
N PRO A 47 7.93 -0.10 11.11
CA PRO A 47 8.77 -0.85 12.05
C PRO A 47 8.50 -0.47 13.51
N SER A 48 8.25 0.81 13.78
CA SER A 48 8.00 1.28 15.15
C SER A 48 6.71 0.72 15.79
N ARG A 49 5.76 0.25 14.97
CA ARG A 49 4.45 -0.25 15.43
C ARG A 49 4.24 -1.73 15.16
N MET A 50 5.20 -2.39 14.50
CA MET A 50 5.08 -3.79 14.07
C MET A 50 3.83 -4.03 13.18
N ASN A 51 3.45 -3.04 12.36
CA ASN A 51 2.29 -3.11 11.46
C ASN A 51 2.61 -3.84 10.14
N ILE A 52 3.16 -5.05 10.23
CA ILE A 52 3.65 -5.81 9.07
C ILE A 52 2.52 -6.15 8.09
N GLY A 53 1.30 -6.38 8.61
CA GLY A 53 0.11 -6.64 7.79
C GLY A 53 -0.20 -5.54 6.77
N GLN A 54 0.22 -4.29 7.01
CA GLN A 54 0.08 -3.21 6.03
C GLN A 54 0.93 -3.45 4.78
N ILE A 55 2.15 -3.98 4.96
CA ILE A 55 3.04 -4.33 3.85
C ILE A 55 2.44 -5.50 3.08
N TYR A 56 2.06 -6.57 3.77
CA TYR A 56 1.45 -7.75 3.14
C TYR A 56 0.16 -7.42 2.38
N GLU A 57 -0.71 -6.58 2.94
CA GLU A 57 -1.91 -6.08 2.25
C GLU A 57 -1.55 -5.33 0.97
N THR A 58 -0.52 -4.48 1.02
CA THR A 58 -0.13 -3.64 -0.11
C THR A 58 0.46 -4.48 -1.25
N VAL A 59 1.34 -5.43 -0.91
CA VAL A 59 2.00 -6.35 -1.86
C VAL A 59 0.97 -7.27 -2.52
N LEU A 60 0.11 -7.91 -1.72
CA LEU A 60 -0.95 -8.78 -2.24
C LEU A 60 -1.98 -8.00 -3.08
N GLY A 61 -2.29 -6.76 -2.68
CA GLY A 61 -3.14 -5.85 -3.45
C GLY A 61 -2.52 -5.49 -4.81
N TRP A 62 -1.21 -5.24 -4.86
CA TRP A 62 -0.50 -4.94 -6.10
C TRP A 62 -0.49 -6.14 -7.05
N ALA A 63 -0.19 -7.34 -6.54
CA ALA A 63 -0.30 -8.58 -7.32
C ALA A 63 -1.72 -8.79 -7.87
N GLY A 64 -2.74 -8.56 -7.03
CA GLY A 64 -4.15 -8.66 -7.44
C GLY A 64 -4.52 -7.69 -8.56
N GLN A 65 -4.01 -6.45 -8.50
CA GLN A 65 -4.22 -5.46 -9.55
C GLN A 65 -3.58 -5.88 -10.89
N LYS A 66 -2.34 -6.40 -10.87
CA LYS A 66 -1.64 -6.89 -12.07
C LYS A 66 -2.29 -8.13 -12.67
N LEU A 67 -2.73 -9.07 -11.83
CA LEU A 67 -3.35 -10.34 -12.26
C LEU A 67 -4.86 -10.24 -12.52
N GLY A 68 -5.49 -9.10 -12.21
CA GLY A 68 -6.94 -8.93 -12.32
C GLY A 68 -7.74 -9.78 -11.32
N ARG A 69 -7.14 -10.13 -10.18
CA ARG A 69 -7.73 -11.00 -9.14
C ARG A 69 -8.10 -10.20 -7.89
N LYS A 70 -9.07 -10.72 -7.14
CA LYS A 70 -9.41 -10.22 -5.80
C LYS A 70 -9.13 -11.31 -4.78
N PHE A 71 -8.49 -10.95 -3.68
CA PHE A 71 -8.13 -11.87 -2.61
C PHE A 71 -9.02 -11.64 -1.38
N ALA A 72 -9.35 -12.72 -0.71
CA ALA A 72 -9.97 -12.70 0.61
C ALA A 72 -9.03 -13.42 1.58
N THR A 73 -8.57 -12.73 2.61
CA THR A 73 -7.69 -13.28 3.65
C THR A 73 -8.40 -13.21 5.00
N PRO A 74 -9.05 -14.30 5.45
CA PRO A 74 -9.68 -14.38 6.77
C PRO A 74 -8.71 -14.07 7.91
N ILE A 75 -9.26 -13.58 9.03
CA ILE A 75 -8.47 -13.04 10.17
C ILE A 75 -7.53 -14.09 10.79
N PHE A 76 -7.90 -15.37 10.75
CA PHE A 76 -7.13 -16.47 11.36
C PHE A 76 -6.63 -17.51 10.35
N ASP A 77 -6.85 -17.27 9.06
CA ASP A 77 -6.46 -18.17 7.96
C ASP A 77 -6.04 -17.30 6.76
N GLY A 78 -5.06 -16.44 7.00
CA GLY A 78 -4.57 -15.48 6.02
C GLY A 78 -3.59 -16.10 5.03
N ALA A 79 -3.29 -15.36 3.96
CA ALA A 79 -2.26 -15.76 3.01
C ALA A 79 -0.92 -15.91 3.74
N THR A 80 -0.24 -17.05 3.51
CA THR A 80 1.10 -17.28 4.03
C THR A 80 2.13 -16.44 3.26
N LEU A 81 3.31 -16.25 3.84
CA LEU A 81 4.39 -15.53 3.17
C LEU A 81 4.77 -16.19 1.83
N ASP A 82 4.83 -17.52 1.80
CA ASP A 82 5.16 -18.28 0.60
C ASP A 82 4.10 -18.06 -0.51
N GLN A 83 2.82 -18.09 -0.15
CA GLN A 83 1.73 -17.80 -1.10
C GLN A 83 1.79 -16.37 -1.64
N ILE A 84 2.15 -15.39 -0.79
CA ILE A 84 2.30 -14.00 -1.24
C ILE A 84 3.47 -13.91 -2.23
N ASN A 85 4.61 -14.54 -1.92
CA ASN A 85 5.79 -14.53 -2.79
C ASN A 85 5.50 -15.20 -4.15
N GLU A 86 4.80 -16.34 -4.16
CA GLU A 86 4.39 -16.99 -5.41
C GLU A 86 3.50 -16.08 -6.26
N LEU A 87 2.57 -15.35 -5.63
CA LEU A 87 1.67 -14.42 -6.33
C LEU A 87 2.39 -13.16 -6.84
N THR A 88 3.39 -12.66 -6.11
CA THR A 88 4.22 -11.53 -6.58
C THR A 88 5.09 -11.92 -7.75
N ASP A 89 5.68 -13.12 -7.70
CA ASP A 89 6.46 -13.70 -8.80
C ASP A 89 5.58 -13.90 -10.04
N GLU A 90 4.37 -14.47 -9.88
CA GLU A 90 3.39 -14.61 -10.96
C GLU A 90 3.01 -13.24 -11.57
N ALA A 91 2.86 -12.22 -10.73
CA ALA A 91 2.54 -10.86 -11.14
C ALA A 91 3.72 -10.07 -11.73
N GLY A 92 4.95 -10.59 -11.62
CA GLY A 92 6.17 -9.92 -12.07
C GLY A 92 6.44 -8.61 -11.32
N ILE A 93 6.14 -8.57 -10.02
CA ILE A 93 6.41 -7.41 -9.16
C ILE A 93 7.45 -7.77 -8.08
N PRO A 94 8.21 -6.78 -7.57
CA PRO A 94 9.24 -7.01 -6.55
C PRO A 94 8.72 -7.57 -5.22
#